data_AF-A0A6L2PE47-F1
#
_entry.id   AF-A0A6L2PE47-F1
#
_cell.length_a   1.000
_cell.length_b   1.000
_cell.length_c   1.000
_cell.angle_alpha   90.00
_cell.angle_beta   90.00
_cell.angle_gamma   90.00
#
_symmetry.space_group_name_H-M   'P 1'
#
loop_
_entity.id
_entity.type
_entity.pdbx_description
1 polymer ?
#
loop_
_entity_poly.entity_id
_entity_poly.type
_entity_poly.pdbx_seq_one_letter_code
_entity_poly.pdbx_strand_id
1 'polypeptide(L)'
;SGPLHFNHSEIFTRIQAQFRNECLSHPRVLRWQESFRERRDRGDNEHHARQPRTSVNRDNFLKIGEPIRANRRITLLELSLDVGIM
;
A
#
# COMPACT_ATOMS: atom_id res chain seq x y z
N SER A 1 35.88 12.25 -15.45
CA SER A 1 34.43 12.23 -15.71
C SER A 1 33.68 12.56 -14.45
N GLY A 2 32.95 13.67 -14.42
CA GLY A 2 32.08 14.01 -13.29
C GLY A 2 30.87 13.07 -13.21
N PRO A 3 30.15 13.04 -12.08
CA PRO A 3 28.96 12.19 -11.94
C PRO A 3 27.96 12.56 -13.03
N LEU A 4 27.47 11.56 -13.77
CA LEU A 4 26.42 11.72 -14.78
C LEU A 4 25.15 12.23 -14.08
N HIS A 5 24.97 13.54 -14.07
CA HIS A 5 23.74 14.15 -13.60
C HIS A 5 22.72 14.08 -14.73
N PHE A 6 22.09 12.92 -14.90
CA PHE A 6 21.08 12.73 -15.94
C PHE A 6 19.89 13.67 -15.68
N ASN A 7 19.53 14.46 -16.69
CA ASN A 7 18.35 15.30 -16.67
C ASN A 7 17.08 14.41 -16.73
N HIS A 8 16.04 14.74 -15.97
CA HIS A 8 14.77 14.00 -15.94
C HIS A 8 14.17 13.77 -17.34
N SER A 9 14.32 14.72 -18.25
CA SER A 9 13.84 14.60 -19.64
C SER A 9 14.62 13.53 -20.43
N GLU A 10 15.92 13.41 -20.18
CA GLU A 10 16.76 12.39 -20.82
C GLU A 10 16.43 11.00 -20.27
N ILE A 11 16.22 10.89 -18.96
CA ILE A 11 15.79 9.66 -18.30
C ILE A 11 14.44 9.21 -18.87
N PHE A 12 13.46 10.12 -18.94
CA PHE A 12 12.14 9.81 -19.49
C PHE A 12 12.23 9.37 -20.96
N THR A 13 13.02 10.06 -21.79
CA THR A 13 13.20 9.70 -23.21
C THR A 13 13.75 8.28 -23.36
N ARG A 14 14.74 7.89 -22.54
CA ARG A 14 15.31 6.54 -22.56
C ARG A 14 14.31 5.47 -22.12
N ILE A 15 13.55 5.73 -21.05
CA ILE A 15 12.52 4.79 -20.58
C ILE A 15 11.40 4.67 -21.63
N GLN A 16 10.98 5.77 -22.24
CA GLN A 16 9.96 5.75 -23.29
C GLN A 16 10.44 5.02 -24.55
N ALA A 17 11.70 5.18 -24.95
CA ALA A 17 12.27 4.44 -26.09
C ALA A 17 12.23 2.92 -25.86
N GLN A 18 12.48 2.47 -24.62
CA GLN A 18 12.53 1.06 -24.27
C GLN A 18 11.14 0.44 -24.04
N PHE A 19 10.25 1.13 -23.33
CA PHE A 19 8.97 0.59 -22.85
C PHE A 19 7.75 1.14 -23.59
N ARG A 20 7.93 2.14 -24.45
CA ARG A 20 6.86 2.78 -25.25
C ARG A 20 5.65 3.15 -24.38
N ASN A 21 4.54 2.42 -24.54
CA ASN A 21 3.26 2.68 -23.87
C ASN A 21 3.20 2.10 -22.45
N GLU A 22 4.11 1.21 -22.08
CA GLU A 22 4.23 0.63 -20.73
C GLU A 22 5.17 1.45 -19.83
N CYS A 23 5.59 2.62 -20.30
CA CYS A 23 6.46 3.53 -19.58
C CYS A 23 5.74 4.23 -18.42
N LEU A 24 6.49 4.55 -17.36
CA LEU A 24 6.05 5.49 -16.31
C LEU A 24 5.74 6.86 -16.92
N SER A 25 4.71 7.53 -16.41
CA SER A 25 4.44 8.91 -16.83
C SER A 25 5.57 9.87 -16.44
N HIS A 26 5.76 10.95 -17.22
CA HIS A 26 6.79 11.96 -16.96
C HIS A 26 6.79 12.48 -15.50
N PRO A 27 5.65 12.80 -14.86
CA PRO A 27 5.63 13.21 -13.45
C PRO A 27 6.05 12.12 -12.45
N ARG A 28 5.89 10.83 -12.81
CA ARG A 28 6.40 9.73 -11.97
C ARG A 28 7.91 9.61 -12.10
N VAL A 29 8.46 9.75 -13.30
CA VAL A 29 9.91 9.73 -13.53
C VAL A 29 10.60 10.87 -12.77
N LEU A 30 10.02 12.08 -12.79
CA LEU A 30 10.54 13.21 -12.01
C LEU A 30 10.56 12.91 -10.50
N ARG A 31 9.45 12.43 -9.94
CA ARG A 31 9.37 12.06 -8.52
C ARG A 31 10.42 11.02 -8.12
N TRP A 32 10.58 9.98 -8.92
CA TRP A 32 11.60 8.97 -8.67
C TRP A 32 13.02 9.55 -8.74
N GLN A 33 13.31 10.41 -9.72
CA GLN A 33 14.61 11.06 -9.85
C GLN A 33 14.94 11.95 -8.65
N GLU A 34 13.95 12.68 -8.10
CA GLU A 34 14.08 13.43 -6.85
C GLU A 34 14.31 12.50 -5.65
N SER A 35 13.51 11.44 -5.50
CA SER A 35 13.66 10.47 -4.40
C SER A 35 15.03 9.79 -4.39
N PHE A 36 15.56 9.39 -5.55
CA PHE A 36 16.89 8.79 -5.65
C PHE A 36 18.00 9.79 -5.33
N ARG A 37 17.83 11.07 -5.69
CA ARG A 37 18.76 12.15 -5.30
C ARG A 37 18.77 12.37 -3.79
N GLU A 38 17.63 12.19 -3.13
CA GLU A 38 17.44 12.35 -1.67
C GLU A 38 17.81 11.10 -0.85
N ARG A 39 18.55 10.14 -1.44
CA ARG A 39 19.04 8.89 -0.82
C ARG A 39 18.02 7.77 -0.64
N ARG A 40 16.94 7.74 -1.43
CA ARG A 40 16.19 6.49 -1.58
C ARG A 40 17.10 5.45 -2.27
N ASP A 41 17.48 4.39 -1.58
CA ASP A 41 18.32 3.31 -2.12
C ASP A 41 17.50 2.12 -2.65
N ARG A 42 16.17 2.09 -2.42
CA ARG A 42 15.28 0.97 -2.81
C ARG A 42 14.14 1.40 -3.72
N GLY A 43 13.83 0.53 -4.68
CA GLY A 43 12.66 0.63 -5.55
C GLY A 43 11.35 0.14 -4.92
N ASP A 44 11.38 -0.31 -3.67
CA ASP A 44 10.19 -0.82 -2.97
C ASP A 44 9.13 0.26 -2.83
N ASN A 45 7.85 -0.14 -2.88
CA ASN A 45 6.76 0.81 -2.68
C ASN A 45 6.82 1.41 -1.27
N GLU A 46 6.60 2.72 -1.15
CA GLU A 46 6.54 3.38 0.16
C GLU A 46 5.42 2.78 1.00
N HIS A 47 5.60 2.81 2.32
CA HIS A 47 4.58 2.33 3.24
C HIS A 47 3.36 3.26 3.18
N HIS A 48 2.39 2.90 2.35
CA HIS A 48 1.11 3.59 2.31
C HIS A 48 0.39 3.35 3.63
N ALA A 49 -0.22 4.40 4.19
CA ALA A 49 -1.17 4.26 5.28
C ALA A 49 -2.36 3.44 4.77
N ARG A 50 -2.30 2.12 4.97
CA ARG A 50 -3.44 1.24 4.72
C ARG A 50 -4.53 1.63 5.71
N GLN A 51 -5.79 1.52 5.29
CA GLN A 51 -6.91 1.66 6.21
C GLN A 51 -6.65 0.78 7.44
N PRO A 52 -6.73 1.32 8.67
CA PRO A 52 -6.54 0.53 9.87
C PRO A 52 -7.51 -0.64 9.83
N ARG A 53 -6.99 -1.87 9.97
CA ARG A 53 -7.84 -3.07 10.10
C ARG A 53 -8.43 -3.07 11.52
N THR A 54 -9.37 -2.17 11.78
CA THR A 54 -10.05 -2.04 13.08
C THR A 54 -10.89 -3.27 13.43
N SER A 55 -11.24 -4.09 12.43
CA SER A 55 -12.03 -5.31 12.60
C SER A 55 -11.23 -6.49 13.18
N VAL A 56 -9.92 -6.59 12.93
CA VAL A 56 -9.10 -7.74 13.35
C VAL A 56 -8.23 -7.34 14.54
N ASN A 57 -8.86 -7.24 15.72
CA ASN A 57 -8.19 -6.93 16.97
C ASN A 57 -8.61 -7.91 18.09
N ARG A 58 -7.84 -7.97 19.17
CA ARG A 58 -8.05 -8.90 20.29
C ARG A 58 -9.43 -8.72 20.93
N ASP A 59 -9.92 -7.50 21.05
CA ASP A 59 -11.20 -7.20 21.68
C ASP A 59 -12.36 -7.77 20.86
N ASN A 60 -12.30 -7.62 19.54
CA ASN A 60 -13.27 -8.22 18.62
C ASN A 60 -13.20 -9.76 18.64
N PHE A 61 -12.00 -10.35 18.76
CA PHE A 61 -11.87 -11.80 18.92
C PHE A 61 -12.54 -12.32 20.19
N LEU A 62 -12.42 -11.59 21.30
CA LEU A 62 -13.07 -11.95 22.56
C LEU A 62 -14.58 -11.78 22.46
N LYS A 63 -15.05 -10.67 21.90
CA LYS A 63 -16.49 -10.39 21.68
C LYS A 63 -17.16 -11.42 20.78
N ILE A 64 -16.47 -11.96 19.77
CA ILE A 64 -16.98 -13.02 18.89
C ILE A 64 -16.86 -14.40 19.55
N GLY A 65 -15.78 -14.65 20.28
CA GLY A 65 -15.47 -15.96 20.85
C GLY A 65 -16.41 -16.40 21.97
N GLU A 66 -16.83 -15.48 22.84
CA GLU A 66 -17.73 -15.81 23.96
C GLU A 66 -19.12 -16.27 23.50
N PRO A 67 -19.82 -15.57 22.59
CA PRO A 67 -21.12 -16.02 22.07
C PRO A 67 -21.06 -17.36 21.33
N ILE A 68 -20.01 -17.63 20.55
CA ILE A 68 -19.85 -18.91 19.82
C ILE A 68 -19.69 -20.08 20.79
N ARG A 69 -18.95 -19.88 21.91
CA ARG A 69 -18.78 -20.91 22.94
C ARG A 69 -20.06 -21.15 23.73
N ALA A 70 -20.80 -20.09 24.03
CA ALA A 70 -22.06 -20.17 24.77
C ALA A 70 -23.21 -20.76 23.93
N ASN A 71 -23.28 -20.42 22.63
CA ASN A 71 -24.29 -20.90 21.70
C ASN A 71 -23.71 -21.14 20.31
N ARG A 72 -23.51 -22.42 19.96
CA ARG A 72 -22.99 -22.81 18.64
C ARG A 72 -23.97 -22.57 17.47
N ARG A 73 -25.21 -22.17 17.73
CA ARG A 73 -26.22 -21.86 16.70
C ARG A 73 -26.34 -20.38 16.36
N ILE A 74 -25.47 -19.52 16.90
CA ILE A 74 -25.48 -18.09 16.60
C ILE A 74 -25.13 -17.82 15.12
N THR A 75 -25.83 -16.88 14.51
CA THR A 75 -25.61 -16.50 13.10
C THR A 75 -24.56 -15.41 12.96
N LEU A 76 -23.98 -15.28 11.75
CA LEU A 76 -23.01 -14.24 11.45
C LEU A 76 -23.59 -12.82 11.60
N LEU A 77 -24.88 -12.64 11.29
CA LEU A 77 -25.56 -11.36 11.39
C LEU A 77 -25.69 -10.91 12.86
N GLU A 78 -26.12 -11.82 13.74
CA GLU A 78 -26.22 -11.55 15.18
C GLU A 78 -24.85 -11.21 15.77
N LEU A 79 -23.81 -11.97 15.41
CA LEU A 79 -22.43 -11.68 15.82
C LEU A 79 -21.93 -10.31 15.32
N SER A 80 -22.26 -9.94 14.08
CA SER A 80 -21.80 -8.67 13.50
C SER A 80 -22.42 -7.45 14.19
N LEU A 81 -23.69 -7.56 14.59
CA LEU A 81 -24.42 -6.52 15.33
C LEU A 81 -23.84 -6.36 16.74
N ASP A 82 -23.55 -7.46 17.42
CA ASP A 82 -22.99 -7.44 18.78
C ASP A 82 -21.57 -6.83 18.84
N VAL A 83 -20.77 -7.04 17.80
CA VAL A 83 -19.37 -6.58 17.76
C VAL A 83 -19.27 -5.18 17.14
N GLY A 84 -20.32 -4.71 16.46
CA GLY A 84 -20.34 -3.40 15.79
C GLY A 84 -19.42 -3.35 14.58
N ILE A 85 -19.24 -4.48 13.88
CA ILE A 85 -18.43 -4.58 12.66
C ILE A 85 -19.40 -4.75 11.49
N MET A 86 -19.79 -3.63 10.87
CA MET A 86 -20.41 -3.55 9.54
C MET A 86 -19.70 -2.50 8.71
#